data_AF-A0A4W6EIG2-F1
#
_entry.id   AF-A0A4W6EIG2-F1
#
_cell.length_a   1.000
_cell.length_b   1.000
_cell.length_c   1.000
_cell.angle_alpha   90.00
_cell.angle_beta   90.00
_cell.angle_gamma   90.00
#
_symmetry.space_group_name_H-M   'P 1'
#
loop_
_entity.id
_entity.type
_entity.pdbx_description
1 polymer ?
#
loop_
_entity_poly.entity_id
_entity_poly.type
_entity_poly.pdbx_seq_one_letter_code
_entity_poly.pdbx_strand_id
1 'polypeptide(L)'
;MVGGPNFETIAEARLLHRLGVDAVGMSTAPEVVVATHCGLRVFGLSLITNKVVKSYEDKDSVNHEGVLEVGRLRSQTVQQLVTELVSRMEINNNNNTNNAV
;
A
#
# COMPACT_ATOMS: atom_id res chain seq x y z
N MET A 1 -8.02 -5.77 1.27
CA MET A 1 -7.01 -6.49 2.08
C MET A 1 -7.42 -7.95 2.17
N VAL A 2 -6.46 -8.86 2.30
CA VAL A 2 -6.69 -10.26 2.70
C VAL A 2 -6.19 -10.48 4.13
N GLY A 3 -6.64 -11.54 4.81
CA GLY A 3 -6.30 -11.76 6.22
C GLY A 3 -4.88 -12.25 6.50
N GLY A 4 -4.21 -12.88 5.52
CA GLY A 4 -2.91 -13.54 5.73
C GLY A 4 -2.97 -14.68 6.77
N PRO A 5 -1.83 -15.25 7.19
CA PRO A 5 -0.46 -14.96 6.74
C PRO A 5 -0.10 -15.67 5.43
N ASN A 6 -0.95 -16.59 4.96
CA ASN A 6 -0.74 -17.30 3.70
C ASN A 6 -0.98 -16.38 2.51
N PHE A 7 -0.19 -16.56 1.45
CA PHE A 7 -0.45 -15.94 0.15
C PHE A 7 -1.71 -16.52 -0.50
N GLU A 8 -2.23 -15.78 -1.48
CA GLU A 8 -3.43 -16.15 -2.21
C GLU A 8 -3.20 -17.39 -3.08
N THR A 9 -4.19 -18.27 -3.11
CA THR A 9 -4.28 -19.32 -4.12
C THR A 9 -4.54 -18.70 -5.51
N ILE A 10 -4.27 -19.45 -6.58
CA ILE A 10 -4.57 -19.01 -7.95
C ILE A 10 -6.06 -18.71 -8.14
N ALA A 11 -6.95 -19.44 -7.47
CA ALA A 11 -8.39 -19.20 -7.52
C ALA A 11 -8.76 -17.86 -6.88
N GLU A 12 -8.21 -17.56 -5.69
CA GLU A 12 -8.41 -16.27 -5.00
C GLU A 12 -7.80 -15.11 -5.79
N ALA A 13 -6.60 -15.28 -6.34
CA ALA A 13 -5.96 -14.28 -7.20
C ALA A 13 -6.81 -13.94 -8.44
N ARG A 14 -7.41 -14.96 -9.08
CA ARG A 14 -8.33 -14.77 -10.21
C ARG A 14 -9.61 -14.07 -9.80
N LEU A 15 -10.18 -14.43 -8.64
CA LEU A 15 -11.35 -13.77 -8.09
C LEU A 15 -11.07 -12.29 -7.84
N LEU A 16 -10.01 -11.96 -7.10
CA LEU A 16 -9.62 -10.58 -6.79
C LEU A 16 -9.37 -9.78 -8.06
N HIS A 17 -8.69 -10.35 -9.04
CA HIS A 17 -8.48 -9.68 -10.31
C HIS A 17 -9.78 -9.39 -11.07
N ARG A 18 -10.73 -10.33 -11.08
CA ARG A 18 -12.06 -10.11 -11.68
C ARG A 18 -12.88 -9.07 -10.94
N LEU A 19 -12.64 -8.87 -9.64
CA LEU A 19 -13.23 -7.81 -8.84
C LEU A 19 -12.56 -6.44 -9.07
N GLY A 20 -11.59 -6.34 -9.99
CA GLY A 20 -10.91 -5.10 -10.33
C GLY A 20 -9.78 -4.72 -9.36
N VAL A 21 -9.26 -5.68 -8.60
CA VAL A 21 -8.13 -5.43 -7.68
C VAL A 21 -6.82 -5.40 -8.45
N ASP A 22 -6.10 -4.28 -8.37
CA ASP A 22 -4.79 -4.08 -9.00
C ASP A 22 -3.62 -4.53 -8.11
N ALA A 23 -3.77 -4.43 -6.79
CA ALA A 23 -2.76 -4.80 -5.80
C ALA A 23 -3.41 -5.46 -4.58
N VAL A 24 -2.75 -6.47 -4.03
CA VAL A 24 -3.20 -7.20 -2.84
C VAL A 24 -2.17 -7.05 -1.73
N GLY A 25 -2.66 -6.87 -0.50
CA GLY A 25 -1.85 -6.78 0.69
C GLY A 25 -2.66 -7.19 1.93
N MET A 26 -1.94 -7.44 3.01
CA MET A 26 -2.47 -7.95 4.28
C MET A 26 -2.67 -6.84 5.34
N SER A 27 -2.50 -5.57 4.97
CA SER A 27 -2.56 -4.42 5.89
C SER A 27 -3.23 -3.20 5.23
N THR A 28 -3.02 -2.02 5.80
CA THR A 28 -3.38 -0.69 5.29
C THR A 28 -4.86 -0.34 5.39
N ALA A 29 -5.77 -1.23 5.00
CA ALA A 29 -7.21 -0.91 5.00
C ALA A 29 -7.75 -0.56 6.42
N PRO A 30 -7.44 -1.30 7.50
CA PRO A 30 -7.92 -0.96 8.84
C PRO A 30 -7.35 0.37 9.34
N GLU A 31 -6.07 0.64 9.07
CA GLU A 31 -5.40 1.88 9.47
C GLU A 31 -6.02 3.10 8.77
N VAL A 32 -6.31 2.99 7.46
CA VAL A 32 -6.93 4.06 6.66
C VAL A 32 -8.34 4.37 7.17
N VAL A 33 -9.13 3.33 7.50
CA VAL A 33 -10.50 3.51 8.03
C VAL A 33 -10.46 4.29 9.35
N VAL A 34 -9.59 3.90 10.29
CA VAL A 34 -9.45 4.59 11.58
C VAL A 34 -8.91 6.01 11.41
N ALA A 35 -7.90 6.23 10.58
CA ALA A 35 -7.36 7.56 10.32
C ALA A 35 -8.41 8.51 9.72
N THR A 36 -9.19 8.02 8.75
CA THR A 36 -10.28 8.79 8.13
C THR A 36 -11.38 9.10 9.12
N HIS A 37 -11.75 8.13 9.98
CA HIS A 37 -12.71 8.34 11.06
C HIS A 37 -12.26 9.44 12.03
N CYS A 38 -10.95 9.58 12.26
CA CYS A 38 -10.37 10.65 13.08
C CYS A 38 -10.20 11.99 12.34
N GLY A 39 -10.68 12.11 11.09
CA GLY A 39 -10.57 13.35 10.30
C GLY A 39 -9.16 13.61 9.74
N LEU A 40 -8.28 12.61 9.72
CA LEU A 40 -6.93 12.76 9.16
C LEU A 40 -6.98 12.71 7.62
N ARG A 41 -6.16 13.54 6.96
CA ARG A 41 -5.90 13.40 5.53
C ARG A 41 -5.01 12.18 5.31
N VAL A 42 -5.46 11.24 4.48
CA VAL A 42 -4.75 9.97 4.23
C VAL A 42 -4.23 9.92 2.80
N PHE A 43 -2.98 9.46 2.64
CA PHE A 43 -2.37 9.12 1.36
C PHE A 43 -1.82 7.68 1.46
N GLY A 44 -2.19 6.83 0.50
CA GLY A 44 -1.74 5.43 0.46
C GLY A 44 -0.71 5.20 -0.63
N LEU A 45 0.33 4.42 -0.32
CA LEU A 45 1.36 3.97 -1.25
C LEU A 45 1.54 2.46 -1.08
N SER A 46 1.65 1.72 -2.18
CA SER A 46 1.99 0.30 -2.17
C SER A 46 3.21 0.05 -3.05
N LEU A 47 4.23 -0.59 -2.49
CA LEU A 47 5.37 -1.09 -3.25
C LEU A 47 5.02 -2.49 -3.78
N ILE A 48 4.98 -2.65 -5.10
CA ILE A 48 4.74 -3.95 -5.72
C ILE A 48 6.01 -4.79 -5.61
N THR A 49 6.01 -5.75 -4.68
CA THR A 49 7.16 -6.62 -4.39
C THR A 49 7.20 -7.89 -5.22
N ASN A 50 6.05 -8.33 -5.71
CA ASN A 50 5.91 -9.53 -6.52
C ASN A 50 4.72 -9.41 -7.45
N LYS A 51 4.74 -10.18 -8.56
CA LYS A 51 3.59 -10.34 -9.44
C LYS A 51 2.81 -11.58 -8.98
N VAL A 52 1.51 -11.41 -8.76
CA VAL A 52 0.64 -12.53 -8.36
C VAL A 52 0.48 -13.50 -9.52
N VAL A 53 0.71 -14.79 -9.24
CA VAL A 53 0.58 -15.88 -10.21
C VAL A 53 -0.89 -16.14 -10.51
N LYS A 54 -1.25 -16.19 -11.80
CA LYS A 54 -2.64 -16.38 -12.26
C LYS A 54 -2.82 -17.63 -13.12
N SER A 55 -1.73 -18.30 -13.54
CA SER A 55 -1.76 -19.58 -14.24
C SER A 55 -1.15 -20.69 -13.39
N TYR A 56 -1.64 -21.92 -13.56
CA TYR A 56 -1.02 -23.11 -12.97
C TYR A 56 0.24 -23.55 -13.74
N GLU A 57 0.47 -22.98 -14.92
CA GLU A 57 1.64 -23.22 -15.77
C GLU A 57 2.84 -22.33 -15.39
N ASP A 58 2.58 -21.25 -14.65
CA ASP A 58 3.61 -20.35 -14.14
C ASP A 58 4.42 -21.10 -13.07
N LYS A 59 5.75 -21.13 -13.24
CA LYS A 59 6.67 -21.78 -12.29
C LYS A 59 7.14 -20.88 -11.17
N ASP A 60 6.82 -19.60 -11.23
CA ASP A 60 7.20 -18.63 -10.20
C ASP A 60 6.39 -18.95 -8.94
N SER A 61 7.09 -19.25 -7.84
CA SER A 61 6.46 -19.39 -6.53
C SER A 61 6.63 -18.09 -5.75
N VAL A 62 5.54 -17.62 -5.14
CA VAL A 62 5.60 -16.47 -4.24
C VAL A 62 6.28 -16.91 -2.96
N ASN A 63 7.42 -16.31 -2.64
CA ASN A 63 8.14 -16.55 -1.38
C ASN A 63 8.29 -15.24 -0.59
N HIS A 64 8.37 -15.37 0.74
CA HIS A 64 8.47 -14.22 1.62
C HIS A 64 9.83 -13.52 1.48
N GLU A 65 10.89 -14.30 1.26
CA GLU A 65 12.26 -13.82 1.11
C GLU A 65 12.42 -12.88 -0.10
N GLY A 66 11.80 -13.22 -1.23
CA GLY A 66 11.81 -12.39 -2.44
C GLY A 66 11.08 -11.06 -2.23
N VAL A 67 9.98 -11.08 -1.45
CA VAL A 67 9.27 -9.86 -1.05
C VAL A 67 10.18 -8.95 -0.22
N LEU A 68 10.90 -9.52 0.75
CA LEU A 68 11.85 -8.78 1.59
C LEU A 68 13.01 -8.20 0.76
N GLU A 69 13.56 -8.97 -0.17
CA GLU A 69 14.66 -8.53 -1.01
C GLU A 69 14.26 -7.38 -1.93
N VAL A 70 13.08 -7.44 -2.58
CA VAL A 70 12.58 -6.32 -3.38
C VAL A 70 12.33 -5.09 -2.52
N GLY A 71 11.81 -5.27 -1.31
CA GLY A 71 11.67 -4.19 -0.32
C GLY A 71 13.02 -3.52 -0.02
N ARG A 72 14.06 -4.31 0.21
CA ARG A 72 15.42 -3.82 0.46
C ARG A 72 15.98 -3.07 -0.75
N LEU A 73 15.86 -3.63 -1.95
CA LEU A 73 16.37 -3.05 -3.20
C LEU A 73 15.69 -1.72 -3.57
N ARG A 74 14.42 -1.53 -3.17
CA ARG A 74 13.64 -0.32 -3.49
C ARG A 74 13.55 0.68 -2.34
N SER A 75 14.14 0.37 -1.19
CA SER A 75 14.11 1.20 0.02
C SER A 75 14.52 2.65 -0.25
N GLN A 76 15.65 2.87 -0.94
CA GLN A 76 16.15 4.22 -1.24
C GLN A 76 15.20 5.00 -2.16
N THR A 77 14.58 4.35 -3.14
CA THR A 77 13.60 4.99 -4.04
C THR A 77 12.35 5.41 -3.28
N VAL A 78 11.80 4.53 -2.43
CA VAL A 78 10.63 4.85 -1.60
C VAL A 78 10.96 5.98 -0.63
N GLN A 79 12.14 5.95 0.00
CA GLN A 79 12.60 7.00 0.89
C GLN A 79 12.66 8.36 0.18
N GLN A 80 13.25 8.41 -1.02
CA GLN A 80 13.32 9.65 -1.81
C GLN A 80 11.92 10.16 -2.15
N LEU A 81 11.02 9.29 -2.59
CA LEU A 81 9.64 9.66 -2.91
C LEU A 81 8.91 10.25 -1.71
N VAL A 82 8.99 9.58 -0.55
CA VAL A 82 8.34 10.05 0.68
C VAL A 82 8.96 11.36 1.16
N THR A 83 10.29 11.50 1.09
CA THR A 83 10.99 12.74 1.45
C THR A 83 10.50 13.90 0.60
N GLU A 84 10.47 13.74 -0.73
CA GLU A 84 10.01 14.77 -1.65
C GLU A 84 8.52 15.09 -1.45
N LEU A 85 7.70 14.07 -1.21
CA LEU A 85 6.28 14.24 -0.93
C LEU A 85 6.08 15.11 0.31
N VAL A 86 6.78 14.79 1.41
CA VAL A 86 6.71 15.57 2.66
C VAL A 86 7.22 17.00 2.46
N SER A 87 8.33 17.19 1.72
CA SER A 87 8.86 18.53 1.43
C SER A 87 7.89 19.42 0.63
N ARG A 88 6.98 18.82 -0.15
CA ARG A 88 5.96 19.53 -0.93
C ARG A 88 4.62 19.64 -0.21
N MET A 89 4.45 18.99 0.93
CA MET A 89 3.22 19.11 1.69
C MET A 89 3.13 20.52 2.30
N GLU A 90 2.04 21.22 2.00
CA GLU A 90 1.72 22.45 2.71
C GLU A 90 1.55 22.14 4.20
N ILE A 91 2.38 22.79 5.02
CA ILE A 91 2.17 22.78 6.46
C ILE A 91 0.94 23.66 6.69
N ASN A 92 -0.20 23.05 7.01
CA ASN A 92 -1.35 23.75 7.54
C ASN A 92 -0.94 24.37 8.90
N ASN A 93 -0.31 25.54 8.85
CA ASN A 93 -0.17 26.39 10.01
C ASN A 93 -1.59 26.85 10.33
N ASN A 94 -2.20 26.25 11.36
CA ASN A 94 -3.46 26.70 11.93
C ASN A 94 -3.28 28.08 12.59
N ASN A 95 -2.88 29.09 11.82
CA ASN A 95 -2.87 30.49 12.21
C ASN A 95 -4.24 31.12 11.95
N ASN A 96 -5.32 30.39 12.23
CA ASN A 96 -6.65 30.99 12.29
C ASN A 96 -6.89 31.51 13.72
N THR A 97 -6.01 32.40 14.17
CA THR A 97 -6.33 33.35 15.21
C THR A 97 -6.97 34.56 14.55
N ASN A 98 -8.29 34.67 14.74
CA ASN A 98 -9.11 35.88 14.66
C ASN A 98 -9.28 36.55 13.28
N ASN A 99 -10.44 36.35 12.65
CA ASN A 99 -11.41 37.43 12.38
C ASN A 99 -12.60 36.94 11.54
N ALA A 100 -13.81 36.96 12.12
CA ALA A 100 -14.93 37.80 11.66
C ALA A 100 -16.27 37.33 12.27
N VAL A 101 -16.77 38.16 13.19
CA VAL A 101 -18.17 38.42 13.57
C VAL A 101 -19.00 37.28 14.17
#